data_AF-A0A938TA68-F1
#
_entry.id   AF-A0A938TA68-F1
#
_cell.length_a   1.000
_cell.length_b   1.000
_cell.length_c   1.000
_cell.angle_alpha   90.00
_cell.angle_beta   90.00
_cell.angle_gamma   90.00
#
_symmetry.space_group_name_H-M   'P 1'
#
loop_
_entity.id
_entity.type
_entity.pdbx_description
1 polymer ?
#
loop_
_entity_poly.entity_id
_entity_poly.type
_entity_poly.pdbx_seq_one_letter_code
_entity_poly.pdbx_strand_id
1 'polypeptide(L)'
;HGSARNILPEMLNKKAKLLRNWSGGPKMMMDGIDESFSAVVFVGYHAKAGTPDASLEHTMSGNVTDISINGVSLPEVGVNALIAGMSNVPVAFVAGDKALCRQAKELFGEVETVAVKEGFGGATLGFHPEVSCEMIRAGVEKALRSLGKYKPYKLAAPYTMVLKLKNEESVYNAQFYPGAKRTGDWELTYTSRDLMDVIQAFNKMR
;
A
#
# COMPACT_ATOMS: atom_id res chain seq x y z
N HIS A 1 -6.19 5.01 -11.06
CA HIS A 1 -6.08 5.23 -9.62
C HIS A 1 -6.61 6.65 -9.30
N GLY A 2 -6.76 7.10 -8.06
CA GLY A 2 -7.54 8.30 -7.70
C GLY A 2 -9.02 7.97 -7.44
N SER A 3 -9.92 8.13 -8.41
CA SER A 3 -11.37 7.86 -8.23
C SER A 3 -11.78 6.38 -8.10
N ALA A 4 -10.82 5.44 -8.12
CA ALA A 4 -11.07 3.99 -8.20
C ALA A 4 -11.95 3.50 -9.38
N ARG A 5 -12.13 4.30 -10.45
CA ARG A 5 -12.98 3.96 -11.62
C ARG A 5 -12.25 3.74 -12.95
N ASN A 6 -10.95 3.52 -12.87
CA ASN A 6 -10.01 3.71 -14.00
C ASN A 6 -9.77 2.45 -14.84
N ILE A 7 -10.00 1.27 -14.28
CA ILE A 7 -9.93 0.02 -15.04
C ILE A 7 -11.14 0.00 -15.98
N LEU A 8 -10.88 -0.21 -17.27
CA LEU A 8 -11.88 -0.40 -18.30
C LEU A 8 -12.44 -1.84 -18.20
N PRO A 9 -13.70 -2.03 -17.76
CA PRO A 9 -14.24 -3.38 -17.53
C PRO A 9 -14.19 -4.29 -18.77
N GLU A 10 -14.40 -3.72 -19.95
CA GLU A 10 -14.41 -4.39 -21.25
C GLU A 10 -13.04 -4.93 -21.69
N MET A 11 -11.96 -4.40 -21.13
CA MET A 11 -10.58 -4.86 -21.41
C MET A 11 -10.09 -5.88 -20.37
N LEU A 12 -10.88 -6.16 -19.34
CA LEU A 12 -10.50 -7.11 -18.30
C LEU A 12 -10.76 -8.55 -18.77
N ASN A 13 -10.00 -9.50 -18.22
CA ASN A 13 -10.27 -10.92 -18.46
C ASN A 13 -11.71 -11.25 -18.04
N LYS A 14 -12.48 -11.90 -18.92
CA LYS A 14 -13.89 -12.26 -18.68
C LYS A 14 -14.14 -13.13 -17.42
N LYS A 15 -13.10 -13.75 -16.86
CA LYS A 15 -13.16 -14.53 -15.61
C LYS A 15 -12.94 -13.68 -14.35
N ALA A 16 -12.47 -12.44 -14.50
CA ALA A 16 -12.21 -11.56 -13.37
C ALA A 16 -13.50 -10.93 -12.85
N LYS A 17 -13.53 -10.66 -11.55
CA LYS A 17 -14.54 -9.81 -10.90
C LYS A 17 -13.88 -8.46 -10.60
N LEU A 18 -14.58 -7.36 -10.91
CA LEU A 18 -14.06 -6.01 -10.73
C LEU A 18 -14.83 -5.29 -9.63
N LEU A 19 -14.14 -4.93 -8.55
CA LEU A 19 -14.61 -3.92 -7.61
C LEU A 19 -14.20 -2.54 -8.15
N ARG A 20 -15.19 -1.66 -8.38
CA ARG A 20 -15.00 -0.35 -9.03
C ARG A 20 -15.63 0.73 -8.16
N ASN A 21 -14.95 1.87 -8.05
CA ASN A 21 -15.23 2.95 -7.09
C ASN A 21 -14.83 2.59 -5.64
N TRP A 22 -14.83 3.60 -4.76
CA TRP A 22 -14.57 3.42 -3.34
C TRP A 22 -15.82 2.88 -2.64
N SER A 23 -15.69 1.79 -1.88
CA SER A 23 -16.83 1.22 -1.13
C SER A 23 -17.24 2.09 0.07
N GLY A 24 -16.33 2.96 0.54
CA GLY A 24 -16.47 3.71 1.79
C GLY A 24 -16.05 2.91 3.03
N GLY A 25 -15.68 1.65 2.86
CA GLY A 25 -15.19 0.77 3.91
C GLY A 25 -13.77 1.11 4.40
N PRO A 26 -13.41 0.65 5.61
CA PRO A 26 -12.12 0.95 6.21
C PRO A 26 -10.94 0.27 5.50
N LYS A 27 -11.16 -0.85 4.77
CA LYS A 27 -10.06 -1.56 4.08
C LYS A 27 -9.59 -0.83 2.81
N MET A 28 -10.30 0.21 2.35
CA MET A 28 -9.88 1.10 1.25
C MET A 28 -9.48 0.32 -0.01
N MET A 29 -8.19 0.33 -0.36
CA MET A 29 -7.64 -0.35 -1.53
C MET A 29 -7.75 -1.88 -1.46
N MET A 30 -8.04 -2.42 -0.28
CA MET A 30 -8.17 -3.84 0.02
C MET A 30 -9.62 -4.25 0.31
N ASP A 31 -10.61 -3.42 0.02
CA ASP A 31 -12.01 -3.83 0.13
C ASP A 31 -12.31 -5.07 -0.73
N GLY A 32 -13.09 -5.99 -0.17
CA GLY A 32 -13.40 -7.29 -0.79
C GLY A 32 -12.42 -8.42 -0.45
N ILE A 33 -11.31 -8.15 0.25
CA ILE A 33 -10.43 -9.23 0.73
C ILE A 33 -10.98 -9.93 1.98
N ASP A 34 -10.90 -11.25 1.98
CA ASP A 34 -11.22 -12.17 3.07
C ASP A 34 -10.30 -13.42 3.00
N GLU A 35 -10.51 -14.39 3.88
CA GLU A 35 -9.72 -15.64 3.93
C GLU A 35 -9.89 -16.56 2.72
N SER A 36 -10.83 -16.30 1.80
CA SER A 36 -11.02 -17.12 0.60
C SER A 36 -9.96 -16.89 -0.48
N PHE A 37 -9.17 -15.82 -0.35
CA PHE A 37 -8.11 -15.48 -1.30
C PHE A 37 -6.80 -16.19 -0.96
N SER A 38 -6.12 -16.73 -1.97
CA SER A 38 -4.84 -17.41 -1.78
C SER A 38 -3.62 -16.47 -1.81
N ALA A 39 -3.73 -15.31 -2.46
CA ALA A 39 -2.61 -14.39 -2.64
C ALA A 39 -3.08 -12.98 -2.98
N VAL A 40 -2.26 -11.98 -2.65
CA VAL A 40 -2.37 -10.60 -3.15
C VAL A 40 -1.30 -10.33 -4.20
N VAL A 41 -1.72 -9.63 -5.26
CA VAL A 41 -0.87 -9.15 -6.36
C VAL A 41 -1.07 -7.65 -6.49
N PHE A 42 -0.02 -6.88 -6.24
CA PHE A 42 -0.04 -5.42 -6.36
C PHE A 42 0.59 -4.98 -7.68
N VAL A 43 -0.18 -4.29 -8.54
CA VAL A 43 0.27 -3.87 -9.87
C VAL A 43 0.12 -2.36 -10.02
N GLY A 44 1.19 -1.69 -10.49
CA GLY A 44 1.18 -0.25 -10.71
C GLY A 44 1.27 0.57 -9.42
N TYR A 45 1.88 0.02 -8.37
CA TYR A 45 2.14 0.72 -7.11
C TYR A 45 3.35 1.65 -7.25
N HIS A 46 3.57 2.50 -6.24
CA HIS A 46 4.72 3.42 -6.14
C HIS A 46 5.29 3.44 -4.73
N ALA A 47 6.50 4.00 -4.58
CA ALA A 47 7.11 4.17 -3.28
C ALA A 47 6.36 5.21 -2.42
N LYS A 48 6.59 5.16 -1.11
CA LYS A 48 6.01 6.10 -0.13
C LYS A 48 6.51 7.53 -0.33
N ALA A 49 5.79 8.47 0.28
CA ALA A 49 6.13 9.88 0.29
C ALA A 49 7.61 10.14 0.68
N GLY A 50 8.24 11.09 0.00
CA GLY A 50 9.63 11.51 0.24
C GLY A 50 10.70 10.48 -0.18
N THR A 51 10.35 9.43 -0.93
CA THR A 51 11.33 8.43 -1.38
C THR A 51 12.17 8.96 -2.56
N PRO A 52 13.51 9.00 -2.46
CA PRO A 52 14.37 9.36 -3.59
C PRO A 52 14.24 8.37 -4.75
N ASP A 53 14.40 8.90 -5.97
CA ASP A 53 14.36 8.14 -7.23
C ASP A 53 13.05 7.37 -7.47
N ALA A 54 11.96 7.84 -6.86
CA ALA A 54 10.62 7.29 -7.02
C ALA A 54 9.75 8.20 -7.89
N SER A 55 8.87 7.58 -8.66
CA SER A 55 7.91 8.30 -9.50
C SER A 55 6.59 8.50 -8.78
N LEU A 56 6.08 9.74 -8.75
CA LEU A 56 4.84 10.10 -8.06
C LEU A 56 4.82 9.57 -6.61
N GLU A 57 5.93 9.72 -5.90
CA GLU A 57 5.98 9.38 -4.48
C GLU A 57 4.85 10.10 -3.74
N HIS A 58 4.13 9.35 -2.93
CA HIS A 58 3.17 9.84 -1.95
C HIS A 58 2.70 8.65 -1.10
N THR A 59 1.92 8.91 -0.06
CA THR A 59 1.34 7.89 0.79
C THR A 59 -0.15 8.16 0.98
N MET A 60 -1.02 7.44 0.28
CA MET A 60 -2.49 7.61 0.22
C MET A 60 -2.97 8.93 -0.39
N SER A 61 -2.38 10.05 0.00
CA SER A 61 -2.67 11.40 -0.50
C SER A 61 -1.40 12.25 -0.47
N GLY A 62 -1.43 13.41 -1.12
CA GLY A 62 -0.34 14.40 -1.03
C GLY A 62 -0.22 15.11 0.33
N ASN A 63 -1.08 14.77 1.30
CA ASN A 63 -1.08 15.34 2.64
C ASN A 63 -0.24 14.54 3.64
N VAL A 64 -0.11 13.23 3.44
CA VAL A 64 0.63 12.35 4.35
C VAL A 64 2.10 12.34 3.94
N THR A 65 2.95 12.75 4.86
CA THR A 65 4.41 12.72 4.66
C THR A 65 5.03 11.43 5.19
N ASP A 66 4.41 10.79 6.17
CA ASP A 66 4.76 9.44 6.62
C ASP A 66 3.61 8.79 7.42
N ILE A 67 3.52 7.47 7.34
CA ILE A 67 2.77 6.66 8.32
C ILE A 67 3.68 5.53 8.77
N SER A 68 3.81 5.37 10.08
CA SER A 68 4.46 4.19 10.66
C SER A 68 3.53 3.47 11.62
N ILE A 69 3.64 2.16 11.69
CA ILE A 69 2.96 1.32 12.69
C ILE A 69 4.04 0.49 13.39
N ASN A 70 4.07 0.56 14.72
CA ASN A 70 5.07 -0.12 15.56
C ASN A 70 6.52 0.19 15.13
N GLY A 71 6.78 1.45 14.78
CA GLY A 71 8.10 1.94 14.38
C GLY A 71 8.50 1.59 12.94
N VAL A 72 7.68 0.86 12.19
CA VAL A 72 7.92 0.55 10.78
C VAL A 72 7.22 1.59 9.91
N SER A 73 7.97 2.42 9.18
CA SER A 73 7.41 3.39 8.22
C SER A 73 6.99 2.70 6.93
N LEU A 74 5.70 2.81 6.59
CA LEU A 74 5.02 1.98 5.60
C LEU A 74 4.68 2.77 4.32
N PRO A 75 5.01 2.22 3.13
CA PRO A 75 4.34 2.58 1.89
C PRO A 75 2.91 2.04 1.86
N GLU A 76 2.12 2.48 0.88
CA GLU A 76 0.77 1.96 0.66
C GLU A 76 0.75 0.43 0.53
N VAL A 77 1.76 -0.13 -0.15
CA VAL A 77 1.93 -1.59 -0.26
C VAL A 77 2.06 -2.26 1.12
N GLY A 78 2.69 -1.60 2.09
CA GLY A 78 2.85 -2.08 3.46
C GLY A 78 1.56 -2.01 4.27
N VAL A 79 0.85 -0.88 4.20
CA VAL A 79 -0.48 -0.72 4.85
C VAL A 79 -1.47 -1.75 4.30
N ASN A 80 -1.51 -1.91 2.98
CA ASN A 80 -2.39 -2.87 2.31
C ASN A 80 -2.00 -4.32 2.61
N ALA A 81 -0.70 -4.61 2.76
CA ALA A 81 -0.22 -5.92 3.18
C ALA A 81 -0.63 -6.27 4.63
N LEU A 82 -0.65 -5.29 5.55
CA LEU A 82 -1.17 -5.51 6.90
C LEU A 82 -2.66 -5.87 6.88
N ILE A 83 -3.46 -5.17 6.07
CA ILE A 83 -4.89 -5.47 5.90
C ILE A 83 -5.08 -6.89 5.32
N ALA A 84 -4.29 -7.28 4.32
CA ALA A 84 -4.30 -8.64 3.79
C ALA A 84 -3.90 -9.69 4.83
N GLY A 85 -2.91 -9.35 5.68
CA GLY A 85 -2.44 -10.18 6.77
C GLY A 85 -3.51 -10.52 7.79
N MET A 86 -4.49 -9.65 8.02
CA MET A 86 -5.64 -9.93 8.90
C MET A 86 -6.46 -11.13 8.42
N SER A 87 -6.57 -11.29 7.09
CA SER A 87 -7.25 -12.42 6.45
C SER A 87 -6.31 -13.61 6.19
N ASN A 88 -5.09 -13.61 6.73
CA ASN A 88 -4.04 -14.61 6.47
C ASN A 88 -3.64 -14.74 4.98
N VAL A 89 -3.80 -13.69 4.18
CA VAL A 89 -3.46 -13.72 2.76
C VAL A 89 -2.07 -13.13 2.54
N PRO A 90 -1.10 -13.87 1.96
CA PRO A 90 0.23 -13.36 1.68
C PRO A 90 0.26 -12.45 0.44
N VAL A 91 1.20 -11.50 0.43
CA VAL A 91 1.56 -10.75 -0.77
C VAL A 91 2.55 -11.59 -1.58
N ALA A 92 2.12 -12.06 -2.74
CA ALA A 92 2.98 -12.89 -3.60
C ALA A 92 3.80 -12.04 -4.58
N PHE A 93 3.24 -10.90 -5.02
CA PHE A 93 3.81 -10.11 -6.11
C PHE A 93 3.58 -8.60 -5.95
N VAL A 94 4.59 -7.81 -6.31
CA VAL A 94 4.53 -6.34 -6.38
C VAL A 94 5.18 -5.82 -7.67
N ALA A 95 4.48 -4.97 -8.42
CA ALA A 95 5.03 -4.28 -9.58
C ALA A 95 4.82 -2.77 -9.53
N GLY A 96 5.84 -2.03 -9.95
CA GLY A 96 5.85 -0.57 -9.96
C GLY A 96 7.21 -0.04 -10.40
N ASP A 97 7.70 0.99 -9.71
CA ASP A 97 9.06 1.49 -9.92
C ASP A 97 10.12 0.71 -9.11
N LYS A 98 11.39 0.95 -9.44
CA LYS A 98 12.54 0.34 -8.78
C LYS A 98 12.60 0.64 -7.28
N ALA A 99 12.21 1.85 -6.86
CA ALA A 99 12.20 2.25 -5.45
C ALA A 99 11.17 1.46 -4.63
N LEU A 100 9.94 1.31 -5.15
CA LEU A 100 8.92 0.44 -4.58
C LEU A 100 9.43 -1.00 -4.44
N CYS A 101 10.08 -1.53 -5.48
CA CYS A 101 10.56 -2.92 -5.45
C CYS A 101 11.58 -3.14 -4.32
N ARG A 102 12.42 -2.15 -4.01
CA ARG A 102 13.30 -2.22 -2.82
C ARG A 102 12.49 -2.21 -1.53
N GLN A 103 11.56 -1.26 -1.38
CA GLN A 103 10.71 -1.16 -0.17
C GLN A 103 9.90 -2.43 0.08
N ALA A 104 9.35 -3.05 -0.98
CA ALA A 104 8.62 -4.30 -0.86
C ALA A 104 9.53 -5.44 -0.34
N LYS A 105 10.77 -5.53 -0.84
CA LYS A 105 11.75 -6.54 -0.36
C LYS A 105 12.20 -6.27 1.07
N GLU A 106 12.41 -5.01 1.45
CA GLU A 106 12.76 -4.61 2.81
C GLU A 106 11.66 -4.99 3.81
N LEU A 107 10.38 -4.85 3.42
CA LEU A 107 9.24 -5.17 4.30
C LEU A 107 8.90 -6.65 4.35
N PHE A 108 8.90 -7.33 3.21
CA PHE A 108 8.35 -8.69 3.09
C PHE A 108 9.42 -9.79 2.99
N GLY A 109 10.68 -9.42 2.80
CA GLY A 109 11.77 -10.35 2.54
C GLY A 109 11.58 -11.05 1.20
N GLU A 110 11.20 -12.32 1.23
CA GLU A 110 10.93 -13.10 0.02
C GLU A 110 9.60 -12.66 -0.62
N VAL A 111 9.64 -11.67 -1.52
CA VAL A 111 8.51 -11.23 -2.37
C VAL A 111 8.97 -11.14 -3.82
N GLU A 112 8.14 -11.59 -4.78
CA GLU A 112 8.46 -11.39 -6.19
C GLU A 112 8.16 -9.93 -6.56
N THR A 113 9.13 -9.24 -7.16
CA THR A 113 8.97 -7.84 -7.55
C THR A 113 9.37 -7.61 -8.99
N VAL A 114 8.62 -6.78 -9.72
CA VAL A 114 8.97 -6.35 -11.07
C VAL A 114 9.00 -4.82 -11.14
N ALA A 115 10.19 -4.28 -11.39
CA ALA A 115 10.37 -2.87 -11.70
C ALA A 115 10.16 -2.68 -13.21
N VAL A 116 9.09 -2.00 -13.60
CA VAL A 116 8.80 -1.66 -15.02
C VAL A 116 9.33 -0.28 -15.40
N LYS A 117 9.82 0.47 -14.41
CA LYS A 117 10.41 1.80 -14.56
C LYS A 117 11.31 2.15 -13.38
N GLU A 118 12.16 3.16 -13.56
CA GLU A 118 12.89 3.82 -12.48
C GLU A 118 12.67 5.34 -12.53
N GLY A 119 12.67 5.98 -11.35
CA GLY A 119 12.59 7.44 -11.27
C GLY A 119 13.93 8.07 -11.64
N PHE A 120 13.86 9.22 -12.30
CA PHE A 120 15.03 10.02 -12.67
C PHE A 120 14.69 11.51 -12.53
N GLY A 121 15.04 12.10 -11.38
CA GLY A 121 14.55 13.42 -11.00
C GLY A 121 13.01 13.44 -10.96
N GLY A 122 12.38 14.34 -11.72
CA GLY A 122 10.92 14.39 -11.88
C GLY A 122 10.36 13.50 -13.00
N ALA A 123 11.20 12.75 -13.72
CA ALA A 123 10.82 11.91 -14.85
C ALA A 123 10.89 10.41 -14.51
N THR A 124 10.49 9.57 -15.46
CA THR A 124 10.66 8.11 -15.38
C THR A 124 11.33 7.57 -16.62
N LEU A 125 12.29 6.68 -16.42
CA LEU A 125 12.81 5.80 -17.47
C LEU A 125 12.07 4.46 -17.37
N GLY A 126 11.29 4.11 -18.38
CA GLY A 126 10.41 2.94 -18.36
C GLY A 126 10.58 2.05 -19.59
N PHE A 127 10.19 0.78 -19.45
CA PHE A 127 10.10 -0.14 -20.58
C PHE A 127 8.88 0.19 -21.46
N HIS A 128 8.89 -0.30 -22.70
CA HIS A 128 7.71 -0.28 -23.55
C HIS A 128 6.51 -0.94 -22.83
N PRO A 129 5.26 -0.46 -23.00
CA PRO A 129 4.11 -1.02 -22.30
C PRO A 129 3.91 -2.53 -22.49
N GLU A 130 4.12 -3.04 -23.70
CA GLU A 130 4.00 -4.49 -23.98
C GLU A 130 5.06 -5.30 -23.23
N VAL A 131 6.31 -4.83 -23.22
CA VAL A 131 7.41 -5.45 -22.46
C VAL A 131 7.09 -5.43 -20.96
N SER A 132 6.55 -4.32 -20.45
CA SER A 132 6.10 -4.23 -19.05
C SER A 132 5.03 -5.26 -18.72
N CYS A 133 4.06 -5.46 -19.61
CA CYS A 133 3.01 -6.47 -19.47
C CYS A 133 3.57 -7.91 -19.49
N GLU A 134 4.55 -8.19 -20.34
CA GLU A 134 5.23 -9.49 -20.40
C GLU A 134 6.01 -9.77 -19.12
N MET A 135 6.77 -8.79 -18.63
CA MET A 135 7.52 -8.88 -17.37
C MET A 135 6.59 -9.13 -16.18
N ILE A 136 5.47 -8.38 -16.10
CA ILE A 136 4.47 -8.56 -15.04
C ILE A 136 3.84 -9.95 -15.14
N ARG A 137 3.47 -10.41 -16.33
CA ARG A 137 2.91 -11.76 -16.53
C ARG A 137 3.87 -12.84 -16.04
N ALA A 138 5.13 -12.79 -16.46
CA ALA A 138 6.14 -13.76 -16.06
C ALA A 138 6.41 -13.74 -14.54
N GLY A 139 6.47 -12.54 -13.96
CA GLY A 139 6.67 -12.37 -12.52
C GLY A 139 5.50 -12.90 -11.68
N VAL A 140 4.26 -12.62 -12.09
CA VAL A 140 3.07 -13.16 -11.42
C VAL A 140 3.03 -14.67 -11.52
N GLU A 141 3.33 -15.24 -12.70
CA GLU A 141 3.37 -16.70 -12.86
C GLU A 141 4.41 -17.34 -11.93
N LYS A 142 5.64 -16.80 -11.90
CA LYS A 142 6.71 -17.28 -11.04
C LYS A 142 6.32 -17.20 -9.55
N ALA A 143 5.67 -16.11 -9.16
CA ALA A 143 5.19 -15.94 -7.80
C ALA A 143 4.17 -17.01 -7.44
N LEU A 144 3.12 -17.18 -8.25
CA LEU A 144 2.05 -18.13 -7.94
C LEU A 144 2.51 -19.59 -7.96
N ARG A 145 3.50 -19.95 -8.79
CA ARG A 145 4.13 -21.29 -8.76
C ARG A 145 4.88 -21.58 -7.45
N SER A 146 5.30 -20.55 -6.74
CA SER A 146 6.05 -20.66 -5.48
C SER A 146 5.24 -20.17 -4.28
N LEU A 147 3.89 -20.21 -4.35
CA LEU A 147 3.04 -19.52 -3.38
C LEU A 147 3.35 -19.87 -1.91
N GLY A 148 3.71 -21.13 -1.64
CA GLY A 148 4.00 -21.62 -0.28
C GLY A 148 5.19 -20.96 0.43
N LYS A 149 6.03 -20.18 -0.26
CA LYS A 149 7.14 -19.45 0.37
C LYS A 149 6.72 -18.12 1.00
N TYR A 150 5.63 -17.52 0.51
CA TYR A 150 5.19 -16.20 0.96
C TYR A 150 4.42 -16.29 2.26
N LYS A 151 4.71 -15.39 3.20
CA LYS A 151 4.01 -15.31 4.49
C LYS A 151 3.13 -14.06 4.55
N PRO A 152 1.96 -14.13 5.20
CA PRO A 152 1.16 -12.94 5.47
C PRO A 152 1.97 -11.92 6.27
N TYR A 153 1.97 -10.67 5.82
CA TYR A 153 2.64 -9.59 6.52
C TYR A 153 1.82 -9.16 7.73
N LYS A 154 2.41 -9.27 8.92
CA LYS A 154 1.72 -9.02 10.20
C LYS A 154 2.66 -8.28 11.15
N LEU A 155 2.07 -7.42 11.96
CA LEU A 155 2.69 -6.84 13.15
C LEU A 155 1.94 -7.34 14.38
N ALA A 156 2.60 -7.33 15.54
CA ALA A 156 1.99 -7.73 16.80
C ALA A 156 1.25 -6.56 17.46
N ALA A 157 0.07 -6.82 18.02
CA ALA A 157 -0.61 -5.84 18.88
C ALA A 157 0.19 -5.60 20.19
N PRO A 158 0.08 -4.41 20.82
CA PRO A 158 -0.70 -3.25 20.37
C PRO A 158 -0.09 -2.59 19.13
N TYR A 159 -0.96 -1.99 18.30
CA TYR A 159 -0.58 -1.24 17.11
C TYR A 159 -0.53 0.24 17.45
N THR A 160 0.66 0.83 17.42
CA THR A 160 0.86 2.27 17.59
C THR A 160 1.16 2.88 16.23
N MET A 161 0.19 3.63 15.70
CA MET A 161 0.39 4.47 14.53
C MET A 161 1.06 5.78 14.92
N VAL A 162 2.04 6.19 14.11
CA VAL A 162 2.54 7.56 14.03
C VAL A 162 2.19 8.08 12.64
N LEU A 163 1.40 9.14 12.57
CA LEU A 163 0.98 9.79 11.33
C LEU A 163 1.63 11.17 11.24
N LYS A 164 2.34 11.42 10.14
CA LYS A 164 2.92 12.73 9.83
C LYS A 164 2.19 13.38 8.66
N LEU A 165 1.77 14.63 8.86
CA LEU A 165 0.99 15.39 7.89
C LEU A 165 1.77 16.62 7.41
N LYS A 166 1.34 17.20 6.29
CA LYS A 166 2.10 18.25 5.61
C LYS A 166 2.01 19.64 6.25
N ASN A 167 0.92 19.94 6.96
CA ASN A 167 0.62 21.30 7.44
C ASN A 167 -0.15 21.33 8.76
N GLU A 168 -0.16 22.51 9.39
CA GLU A 168 -0.77 22.76 10.71
C GLU A 168 -2.27 22.51 10.72
N GLU A 169 -2.98 22.96 9.69
CA GLU A 169 -4.42 22.75 9.60
C GLU A 169 -4.78 21.26 9.68
N SER A 170 -4.05 20.41 8.96
CA SER A 170 -4.28 18.96 8.93
C SER A 170 -4.06 18.33 10.30
N VAL A 171 -2.94 18.67 10.96
CA VAL A 171 -2.62 18.14 12.30
C VAL A 171 -3.60 18.66 13.34
N TYR A 172 -3.90 19.96 13.28
CA TYR A 172 -4.83 20.60 14.19
C TYR A 172 -6.23 19.98 14.11
N ASN A 173 -6.72 19.68 12.91
CA ASN A 173 -8.02 19.03 12.72
C ASN A 173 -8.00 17.57 13.17
N ALA A 174 -6.95 16.83 12.81
CA ALA A 174 -6.86 15.40 13.10
C ALA A 174 -6.62 15.09 14.59
N GLN A 175 -6.07 16.01 15.38
CA GLN A 175 -5.90 15.83 16.83
C GLN A 175 -7.23 15.64 17.57
N PHE A 176 -8.36 16.06 17.00
CA PHE A 176 -9.68 15.92 17.59
C PHE A 176 -10.31 14.54 17.37
N TYR A 177 -9.67 13.64 16.60
CA TYR A 177 -10.11 12.26 16.50
C TYR A 177 -9.99 11.56 17.87
N PRO A 178 -11.03 10.87 18.37
CA PRO A 178 -10.98 10.24 19.69
C PRO A 178 -9.78 9.29 19.85
N GLY A 179 -8.94 9.57 20.85
CA GLY A 179 -7.73 8.80 21.14
C GLY A 179 -6.48 9.22 20.37
N ALA A 180 -6.58 10.16 19.42
CA ALA A 180 -5.41 10.76 18.79
C ALA A 180 -4.66 11.67 19.78
N LYS A 181 -3.33 11.72 19.66
CA LYS A 181 -2.47 12.61 20.46
C LYS A 181 -1.47 13.29 19.55
N ARG A 182 -1.39 14.61 19.58
CA ARG A 182 -0.30 15.34 18.93
C ARG A 182 0.99 15.12 19.71
N THR A 183 2.00 14.53 19.06
CA THR A 183 3.27 14.15 19.69
C THR A 183 4.47 14.90 19.12
N GLY A 184 4.25 15.70 18.08
CA GLY A 184 5.25 16.60 17.51
C GLY A 184 4.61 17.68 16.65
N ASP A 185 5.45 18.50 16.02
CA ASP A 185 5.00 19.64 15.20
C ASP A 185 4.03 19.19 14.10
N TRP A 186 4.39 18.12 13.38
CA TRP A 186 3.61 17.58 12.27
C TRP A 186 3.06 16.17 12.52
N GLU A 187 3.03 15.74 13.78
CA GLU A 187 2.92 14.32 14.15
C GLU A 187 1.78 14.04 15.11
N LEU A 188 1.00 12.99 14.80
CA LEU A 188 -0.07 12.45 15.61
C LEU A 188 0.17 10.96 15.90
N THR A 189 -0.18 10.52 17.10
CA THR A 189 -0.17 9.11 17.47
C THR A 189 -1.57 8.60 17.79
N TYR A 190 -1.80 7.33 17.47
CA TYR A 190 -3.00 6.59 17.83
C TYR A 190 -2.62 5.15 18.15
N THR A 191 -3.20 4.56 19.20
CA THR A 191 -2.87 3.18 19.62
C THR A 191 -4.14 2.38 19.84
N SER A 192 -4.24 1.20 19.22
CA SER A 192 -5.29 0.22 19.49
C SER A 192 -4.72 -1.20 19.49
N ARG A 193 -5.42 -2.14 20.12
CA ARG A 193 -5.13 -3.58 20.00
C ARG A 193 -5.74 -4.19 18.74
N ASP A 194 -6.71 -3.51 18.12
CA ASP A 194 -7.30 -3.87 16.83
C ASP A 194 -6.65 -3.04 15.72
N LEU A 195 -6.15 -3.70 14.68
CA LEU A 195 -5.59 -3.04 13.51
C LEU A 195 -6.67 -2.28 12.74
N MET A 196 -7.93 -2.74 12.71
CA MET A 196 -8.99 -2.04 11.99
C MET A 196 -9.30 -0.67 12.59
N ASP A 197 -9.22 -0.53 13.92
CA ASP A 197 -9.33 0.78 14.58
C ASP A 197 -8.23 1.73 14.12
N VAL A 198 -6.98 1.23 14.04
CA VAL A 198 -5.84 2.02 13.56
C VAL A 198 -6.03 2.44 12.11
N ILE A 199 -6.49 1.53 11.24
CA ILE A 199 -6.77 1.84 9.84
C ILE A 199 -7.93 2.84 9.71
N GLN A 200 -8.97 2.72 10.53
CA GLN A 200 -10.08 3.66 10.55
C GLN A 200 -9.63 5.05 11.02
N ALA A 201 -8.84 5.12 12.10
CA ALA A 201 -8.23 6.36 12.58
C ALA A 201 -7.38 7.00 11.48
N PHE A 202 -6.50 6.24 10.84
CA PHE A 202 -5.70 6.71 9.72
C PHE A 202 -6.55 7.30 8.60
N ASN A 203 -7.62 6.60 8.17
CA ASN A 203 -8.51 7.07 7.11
C ASN A 203 -9.23 8.38 7.46
N LYS A 204 -9.46 8.66 8.75
CA LYS A 204 -10.17 9.87 9.23
C LYS A 204 -9.23 11.02 9.57
N MET A 205 -7.98 10.73 9.90
CA MET A 205 -6.99 11.71 10.35
C MET A 205 -6.08 12.24 9.24
N ARG A 206 -6.00 11.56 8.09
CA ARG A 206 -5.09 11.94 7.00
C ARG A 206 -5.60 13.02 6.05
#